data_AF-A0A0F2QNF4-F1
#
_entry.id   AF-A0A0F2QNF4-F1
#
_cell.length_a   1.000
_cell.length_b   1.000
_cell.length_c   1.000
_cell.angle_alpha   90.00
_cell.angle_beta   90.00
_cell.angle_gamma   90.00
#
_symmetry.space_group_name_H-M   'P 1'
#
loop_
_entity.id
_entity.type
_entity.pdbx_description
1 polymer ?
#
loop_
_entity_poly.entity_id
_entity_poly.type
_entity_poly.pdbx_seq_one_letter_code
_entity_poly.pdbx_strand_id
1 'polypeptide(L)'
;MPVTDWLTTAEAWTGAHMRETRYLAALGVVLGALLAVFLLIVILRFVVRVFRRLGDLGTAGKLRTDKSPGYRIVLARPAGQARTATLKWLDSALQEHLAGFNFGAPFKIARMSVLKDGLAPQTIARARRRMAASDADLLVWGERKGRKEDGLILHGLTRGGGLTASEAKLFTLRLPARQTALEGQMQKIAAFLLAKQLQPALSSPQSFRPEKISQLAEALSGMLDHDGPMPLAVRNEIEGDFCASAVHVAEEAGDLAGLDRVIALRREHLTEGAVQADPERAIQARMDIGRALLARAAKKFEPELIREAIGYLSQVVEALRADPSIMRAQEASDAMFKAQSLLETRKRFAVNFGT
;
A
#
# COMPACT_ATOMS: atom_id res chain seq x y z
N MET A 1 -40.09 -74.47 43.44
CA MET A 1 -40.54 -73.10 43.14
C MET A 1 -41.48 -73.16 41.95
N PRO A 2 -42.66 -72.53 42.00
CA PRO A 2 -43.63 -72.59 40.93
C PRO A 2 -43.15 -71.76 39.73
N VAL A 3 -43.41 -72.25 38.51
CA VAL A 3 -42.98 -71.65 37.23
C VAL A 3 -43.50 -70.21 37.05
N THR A 4 -44.57 -69.84 37.75
CA THR A 4 -45.19 -68.51 37.75
C THR A 4 -44.35 -67.43 38.42
N ASP A 5 -43.52 -67.76 39.42
CA ASP A 5 -42.67 -66.77 40.13
C ASP A 5 -41.46 -66.36 39.29
N TRP A 6 -40.98 -67.23 38.41
CA TRP A 6 -39.86 -66.95 37.51
C TRP A 6 -40.28 -66.03 36.35
N LEU A 7 -41.49 -66.20 35.81
CA LEU A 7 -42.03 -65.34 34.75
C LEU A 7 -42.24 -63.91 35.23
N THR A 8 -42.74 -63.71 36.45
CA THR A 8 -42.96 -62.38 37.03
C THR A 8 -41.64 -61.69 37.39
N THR A 9 -40.64 -62.43 37.89
CA THR A 9 -39.29 -61.85 38.09
C THR A 9 -38.57 -61.56 36.78
N ALA A 10 -38.75 -62.39 35.74
CA ALA A 10 -38.21 -62.14 34.41
C ALA A 10 -38.87 -60.93 33.74
N GLU A 11 -40.19 -60.74 33.85
CA GLU A 11 -40.90 -59.55 33.38
C GLU A 11 -40.49 -58.29 34.14
N ALA A 12 -40.31 -58.36 35.46
CA ALA A 12 -39.83 -57.23 36.25
C ALA A 12 -38.38 -56.87 35.92
N TRP A 13 -37.50 -57.87 35.74
CA TRP A 13 -36.10 -57.67 35.35
C TRP A 13 -35.97 -57.11 33.93
N THR A 14 -36.72 -57.67 32.96
CA THR A 14 -36.75 -57.16 31.58
C THR A 14 -37.40 -55.78 31.50
N GLY A 15 -38.46 -55.51 32.25
CA GLY A 15 -39.09 -54.19 32.33
C GLY A 15 -38.19 -53.11 32.92
N ALA A 16 -37.36 -53.46 33.91
CA ALA A 16 -36.37 -52.57 34.52
C ALA A 16 -35.17 -52.30 33.59
N HIS A 17 -34.61 -53.34 32.96
CA HIS A 17 -33.43 -53.22 32.09
C HIS A 17 -33.75 -52.79 30.65
N MET A 18 -34.99 -52.98 30.16
CA MET A 18 -35.45 -52.44 28.87
C MET A 18 -35.58 -50.92 28.90
N ARG A 19 -35.93 -50.33 30.06
CA ARG A 19 -35.99 -48.87 30.19
C ARG A 19 -34.61 -48.27 30.03
N GLU A 20 -33.58 -48.83 30.67
CA GLU A 20 -32.19 -48.40 30.52
C GLU A 20 -31.65 -48.56 29.09
N THR A 21 -31.99 -49.66 28.40
CA THR A 21 -31.62 -49.84 26.98
C THR A 21 -32.35 -48.90 26.02
N ARG A 22 -33.59 -48.49 26.32
CA ARG A 22 -34.31 -47.47 25.54
C ARG A 22 -33.67 -46.08 25.69
N TYR A 23 -33.19 -45.72 26.88
CA TYR A 23 -32.45 -44.48 27.07
C TYR A 23 -31.10 -44.48 26.34
N LEU A 24 -30.37 -45.61 26.36
CA LEU A 24 -29.13 -45.77 25.60
C LEU A 24 -29.36 -45.73 24.08
N ALA A 25 -30.44 -46.37 23.59
CA ALA A 25 -30.81 -46.32 22.17
C ALA A 25 -31.23 -44.91 21.73
N ALA A 26 -32.04 -44.23 22.53
CA ALA A 26 -32.44 -42.84 22.28
C ALA A 26 -31.22 -41.89 22.28
N LEU A 27 -30.30 -42.08 23.24
CA LEU A 27 -29.04 -41.33 23.31
C LEU A 27 -28.15 -41.61 22.09
N GLY A 28 -28.05 -42.86 21.63
CA GLY A 28 -27.35 -43.23 20.41
C GLY A 28 -27.92 -42.59 19.15
N VAL A 29 -29.25 -42.53 19.02
CA VAL A 29 -29.94 -41.85 17.89
C VAL A 29 -29.66 -40.34 17.92
N VAL A 30 -29.74 -39.70 19.09
CA VAL A 30 -29.46 -38.26 19.23
C VAL A 30 -28.00 -37.96 18.91
N LEU A 31 -27.04 -38.72 19.44
CA LEU A 31 -25.61 -38.58 19.11
C LEU A 31 -25.32 -38.85 17.63
N GLY A 32 -25.95 -39.86 17.03
CA GLY A 32 -25.86 -40.14 15.60
C GLY A 32 -26.38 -38.99 14.74
N ALA A 33 -27.51 -38.40 15.12
CA ALA A 33 -28.06 -37.23 14.44
C ALA A 33 -27.15 -36.01 14.59
N LEU A 34 -26.61 -35.74 15.79
CA LEU A 34 -25.64 -34.67 16.01
C LEU A 34 -24.36 -34.87 15.20
N LEU A 35 -23.85 -36.10 15.12
CA LEU A 35 -22.68 -36.44 14.30
C LEU A 35 -22.97 -36.26 12.81
N ALA A 36 -24.14 -36.68 12.34
CA ALA A 36 -24.56 -36.50 10.95
C ALA A 36 -24.66 -35.01 10.58
N VAL A 37 -25.27 -34.19 11.45
CA VAL A 37 -25.33 -32.72 11.28
C VAL A 37 -23.92 -32.11 11.29
N PHE A 38 -23.07 -32.55 12.21
CA PHE A 38 -21.68 -32.10 12.26
C PHE A 38 -20.92 -32.43 10.97
N LEU A 39 -21.01 -33.67 10.48
CA LEU A 39 -20.40 -34.12 9.23
C LEU A 39 -20.93 -33.32 8.04
N LEU A 40 -22.24 -33.08 7.97
CA LEU A 40 -22.85 -32.25 6.94
C LEU A 40 -22.28 -30.83 6.94
N ILE A 41 -22.13 -30.21 8.11
CA ILE A 41 -21.52 -28.88 8.26
C ILE A 41 -20.06 -28.89 7.79
N VAL A 42 -19.29 -29.92 8.13
CA VAL A 42 -17.88 -30.07 7.71
C VAL A 42 -17.77 -30.23 6.20
N ILE A 43 -18.59 -31.09 5.60
CA ILE A 43 -18.64 -31.30 4.15
C ILE A 43 -19.03 -29.99 3.45
N LEU A 44 -20.07 -29.30 3.90
CA LEU A 44 -20.49 -28.03 3.31
C LEU A 44 -19.37 -26.97 3.39
N ARG A 45 -18.67 -26.88 4.52
CA ARG A 45 -17.51 -25.98 4.67
C ARG A 45 -16.36 -26.35 3.73
N PHE A 46 -16.10 -27.64 3.55
CA PHE A 46 -15.07 -28.13 2.63
C PHE A 46 -15.44 -27.79 1.18
N VAL A 47 -16.67 -28.09 0.77
CA VAL A 47 -17.21 -27.79 -0.56
C VAL A 47 -17.12 -26.29 -0.87
N VAL A 48 -17.57 -25.42 0.04
CA VAL A 48 -17.46 -23.96 -0.13
C VAL A 48 -15.99 -23.51 -0.25
N ARG A 49 -15.07 -24.12 0.49
CA ARG A 49 -13.63 -23.81 0.40
C ARG A 49 -13.05 -24.24 -0.95
N VAL A 50 -13.43 -25.41 -1.47
CA VAL A 50 -13.00 -25.93 -2.77
C VAL A 50 -13.54 -25.04 -3.90
N PHE A 51 -14.84 -24.73 -3.90
CA PHE A 51 -15.44 -23.83 -4.90
C PHE A 51 -14.77 -22.46 -4.94
N ARG A 52 -14.40 -21.88 -3.79
CA ARG A 52 -13.66 -20.61 -3.76
C ARG A 52 -12.27 -20.72 -4.37
N ARG A 53 -11.55 -21.82 -4.12
CA ARG A 53 -10.22 -22.05 -4.73
C ARG A 53 -10.31 -22.25 -6.24
N LEU A 54 -11.30 -23.02 -6.70
CA LEU A 54 -11.56 -23.20 -8.12
C LEU A 54 -11.96 -21.89 -8.79
N GLY A 55 -12.77 -21.06 -8.12
CA GLY A 55 -13.12 -19.73 -8.58
C GLY A 55 -11.89 -18.83 -8.74
N ASP A 56 -10.99 -18.82 -7.75
CA ASP A 56 -9.74 -18.05 -7.85
C ASP A 56 -8.86 -18.53 -9.01
N LEU A 57 -8.71 -19.84 -9.20
CA LEU A 57 -7.94 -20.41 -10.31
C LEU A 57 -8.56 -20.06 -11.67
N GLY A 58 -9.90 -20.11 -11.77
CA GLY A 58 -10.63 -19.72 -12.97
C GLY A 58 -10.45 -18.24 -13.29
N THR A 59 -10.57 -17.36 -12.30
CA THR A 59 -10.33 -15.92 -12.46
C THR A 59 -8.87 -15.63 -12.83
N ALA A 60 -7.91 -16.29 -12.18
CA ALA A 60 -6.49 -16.17 -12.50
C ALA A 60 -6.21 -16.59 -13.94
N GLY A 61 -6.73 -17.75 -14.35
CA GLY A 61 -6.60 -18.27 -15.71
C GLY A 61 -7.18 -17.31 -16.74
N LYS A 62 -8.40 -16.81 -16.52
CA LYS A 62 -9.03 -15.79 -17.39
C LYS A 62 -8.17 -14.54 -17.52
N LEU A 63 -7.65 -14.02 -16.41
CA LEU A 63 -6.82 -12.80 -16.44
C LEU A 63 -5.49 -13.02 -17.16
N ARG A 64 -4.90 -14.21 -17.03
CA ARG A 64 -3.65 -14.59 -17.68
C ARG A 64 -3.81 -14.84 -19.19
N THR A 65 -4.92 -15.45 -19.61
CA THR A 65 -5.17 -15.72 -21.04
C THR A 65 -5.65 -14.48 -21.79
N ASP A 66 -6.11 -13.47 -21.07
CA ASP A 66 -6.53 -12.20 -21.63
C ASP A 66 -5.35 -11.39 -22.17
N LYS A 67 -5.37 -11.17 -23.49
CA LYS A 67 -4.31 -10.46 -24.23
C LYS A 67 -4.55 -8.95 -24.33
N SER A 68 -5.60 -8.41 -23.71
CA SER A 68 -5.83 -6.98 -23.74
C SER A 68 -4.64 -6.22 -23.12
N PRO A 69 -4.20 -5.11 -23.73
CA PRO A 69 -3.17 -4.26 -23.15
C PRO A 69 -3.67 -3.64 -21.84
N GLY A 70 -2.76 -3.34 -20.92
CA GLY A 70 -3.05 -2.60 -19.70
C GLY A 70 -2.70 -3.33 -18.41
N TYR A 71 -2.90 -2.62 -17.30
CA TYR A 71 -2.58 -3.15 -15.97
C TYR A 71 -3.59 -4.18 -15.49
N ARG A 72 -3.09 -5.27 -14.93
CA ARG A 72 -3.90 -6.33 -14.31
C ARG A 72 -3.89 -6.16 -12.80
N ILE A 73 -5.04 -5.81 -12.25
CA ILE A 73 -5.21 -5.52 -10.82
C ILE A 73 -6.08 -6.60 -10.18
N VAL A 74 -5.60 -7.20 -9.11
CA VAL A 74 -6.33 -8.22 -8.35
C VAL A 74 -6.72 -7.66 -6.99
N LEU A 75 -8.02 -7.61 -6.72
CA LEU A 75 -8.58 -7.27 -5.41
C LEU A 75 -9.04 -8.53 -4.70
N ALA A 76 -8.30 -8.96 -3.68
CA ALA A 76 -8.77 -9.99 -2.78
C ALA A 76 -9.78 -9.39 -1.78
N ARG A 77 -10.86 -10.13 -1.51
CA ARG A 77 -11.84 -9.74 -0.49
C ARG A 77 -11.14 -9.42 0.84
N PRO A 78 -11.40 -8.26 1.47
CA PRO A 78 -10.85 -7.97 2.78
C PRO A 78 -11.29 -8.97 3.85
N ALA A 79 -10.46 -9.14 4.87
CA ALA A 79 -10.79 -9.90 6.07
C ALA A 79 -11.56 -9.03 7.08
N GLY A 80 -12.47 -9.66 7.83
CA GLY A 80 -13.25 -9.01 8.89
C GLY A 80 -14.67 -8.59 8.49
N GLN A 81 -15.25 -7.70 9.30
CA GLN A 81 -16.59 -7.14 9.09
C GLN A 81 -16.63 -6.22 7.87
N ALA A 82 -17.82 -6.09 7.25
CA ALA A 82 -18.06 -5.25 6.08
C ALA A 82 -17.17 -5.54 4.84
N ARG A 83 -16.56 -6.72 4.75
CA ARG A 83 -15.68 -7.12 3.63
C ARG A 83 -16.25 -6.87 2.23
N THR A 84 -17.55 -7.08 2.05
CA THR A 84 -18.20 -6.90 0.75
C THR A 84 -18.34 -5.42 0.41
N ALA A 85 -18.72 -4.60 1.39
CA ALA A 85 -18.82 -3.15 1.22
C ALA A 85 -17.44 -2.53 0.94
N THR A 86 -16.41 -2.91 1.71
CA THR A 86 -15.03 -2.45 1.46
C THR A 86 -14.53 -2.86 0.07
N LEU A 87 -14.80 -4.10 -0.36
CA LEU A 87 -14.40 -4.53 -1.71
C LEU A 87 -15.13 -3.74 -2.79
N LYS A 88 -16.45 -3.54 -2.65
CA LYS A 88 -17.25 -2.75 -3.61
C LYS A 88 -16.74 -1.31 -3.67
N TRP A 89 -16.49 -0.70 -2.51
CA TRP A 89 -15.94 0.64 -2.41
C TRP A 89 -14.58 0.76 -3.09
N LEU A 90 -13.65 -0.18 -2.84
CA LEU A 90 -12.32 -0.15 -3.45
C LEU A 90 -12.38 -0.36 -4.96
N ASP A 91 -13.24 -1.26 -5.41
CA ASP A 91 -13.47 -1.53 -6.82
C ASP A 91 -14.05 -0.29 -7.52
N SER A 92 -15.07 0.36 -6.95
CA SER A 92 -15.62 1.62 -7.45
C SER A 92 -14.58 2.73 -7.50
N ALA A 93 -13.83 2.93 -6.41
CA ALA A 93 -12.78 3.95 -6.33
C ALA A 93 -11.74 3.80 -7.45
N LEU A 94 -11.30 2.57 -7.73
CA LEU A 94 -10.35 2.30 -8.81
C LEU A 94 -10.99 2.46 -10.19
N GLN A 95 -12.20 1.96 -10.41
CA GLN A 95 -12.90 2.10 -11.71
C GLN A 95 -13.10 3.58 -12.08
N GLU A 96 -13.46 4.42 -11.11
CA GLU A 96 -13.80 5.82 -11.35
C GLU A 96 -12.57 6.74 -11.45
N HIS A 97 -11.52 6.49 -10.65
CA HIS A 97 -10.42 7.46 -10.52
C HIS A 97 -9.06 6.97 -11.01
N LEU A 98 -8.82 5.66 -11.14
CA LEU A 98 -7.48 5.15 -11.50
C LEU A 98 -7.02 5.63 -12.89
N ALA A 99 -7.96 5.76 -13.83
CA ALA A 99 -7.69 6.25 -15.18
C ALA A 99 -7.04 7.66 -15.20
N GLY A 100 -7.41 8.50 -14.23
CA GLY A 100 -6.83 9.84 -14.08
C GLY A 100 -5.36 9.83 -13.66
N PHE A 101 -4.95 8.83 -12.88
CA PHE A 101 -3.58 8.75 -12.34
C PHE A 101 -2.64 7.90 -13.20
N ASN A 102 -3.17 6.97 -13.99
CA ASN A 102 -2.37 6.18 -14.92
C ASN A 102 -2.33 6.81 -16.34
N PHE A 103 -2.79 8.06 -16.47
CA PHE A 103 -2.83 8.84 -17.70
C PHE A 103 -3.57 8.13 -18.85
N GLY A 104 -4.69 7.48 -18.54
CA GLY A 104 -5.54 6.79 -19.51
C GLY A 104 -5.04 5.41 -19.93
N ALA A 105 -4.02 4.85 -19.27
CA ALA A 105 -3.60 3.48 -19.52
C ALA A 105 -4.76 2.52 -19.19
N PRO A 106 -5.09 1.56 -20.08
CA PRO A 106 -6.14 0.59 -19.79
C PRO A 106 -5.78 -0.23 -18.55
N PHE A 107 -6.78 -0.64 -17.80
CA PHE A 107 -6.60 -1.55 -16.66
C PHE A 107 -7.80 -2.48 -16.54
N LYS A 108 -7.58 -3.61 -15.87
CA LYS A 108 -8.61 -4.59 -15.55
C LYS A 108 -8.54 -4.96 -14.08
N ILE A 109 -9.71 -5.02 -13.46
CA ILE A 109 -9.85 -5.38 -12.06
C ILE A 109 -10.50 -6.76 -11.97
N ALA A 110 -9.79 -7.69 -11.33
CA ALA A 110 -10.28 -9.02 -11.02
C ALA A 110 -10.47 -9.16 -9.51
N ARG A 111 -11.58 -9.77 -9.10
CA ARG A 111 -11.88 -10.01 -7.68
C ARG A 111 -11.56 -11.44 -7.29
N MET A 112 -10.86 -11.62 -6.18
CA MET A 112 -10.46 -12.94 -5.65
C MET A 112 -10.95 -13.16 -4.22
N SER A 113 -10.87 -14.42 -3.77
CA SER A 113 -11.24 -14.80 -2.42
C SER A 113 -10.31 -14.20 -1.36
N VAL A 114 -10.77 -14.20 -0.11
CA VAL A 114 -10.11 -13.53 1.01
C VAL A 114 -8.70 -14.07 1.28
N LEU A 115 -7.77 -13.16 1.54
CA LEU A 115 -6.50 -13.44 2.19
C LEU A 115 -6.62 -13.03 3.66
N LYS A 116 -6.29 -13.95 4.56
CA LYS A 116 -6.34 -13.73 6.01
C LYS A 116 -4.96 -13.49 6.58
N ASP A 117 -4.90 -13.02 7.82
CA ASP A 117 -3.66 -12.96 8.62
C ASP A 117 -2.66 -11.91 8.11
N GLY A 118 -3.16 -10.77 7.58
CA GLY A 118 -2.36 -9.61 7.20
C GLY A 118 -1.11 -9.93 6.39
N LEU A 119 0.05 -9.69 7.00
CA LEU A 119 1.40 -9.88 6.44
C LEU A 119 2.10 -11.17 6.91
N ALA A 120 1.36 -12.17 7.40
CA ALA A 120 1.97 -13.45 7.75
C ALA A 120 2.74 -14.06 6.55
N PRO A 121 3.92 -14.68 6.74
CA PRO A 121 4.73 -15.20 5.63
C PRO A 121 3.97 -16.15 4.70
N GLN A 122 3.09 -16.98 5.26
CA GLN A 122 2.22 -17.87 4.49
C GLN A 122 1.19 -17.12 3.63
N THR A 123 0.70 -15.96 4.09
CA THR A 123 -0.21 -15.11 3.34
C THR A 123 0.50 -14.39 2.21
N ILE A 124 1.70 -13.87 2.46
CA ILE A 124 2.55 -13.27 1.43
C ILE A 124 2.88 -14.31 0.34
N ALA A 125 3.28 -15.53 0.73
CA ALA A 125 3.55 -16.60 -0.23
C ALA A 125 2.30 -16.96 -1.06
N ARG A 126 1.11 -17.00 -0.45
CA ARG A 126 -0.16 -17.21 -1.17
C ARG A 126 -0.48 -16.05 -2.11
N ALA A 127 -0.25 -14.81 -1.69
CA ALA A 127 -0.45 -13.62 -2.53
C ALA A 127 0.48 -13.64 -3.74
N ARG A 128 1.77 -13.94 -3.56
CA ARG A 128 2.75 -14.10 -4.65
C ARG A 128 2.34 -15.19 -5.64
N ARG A 129 1.89 -16.36 -5.15
CA ARG A 129 1.38 -17.44 -6.03
C ARG A 129 0.17 -16.99 -6.84
N ARG A 130 -0.76 -16.25 -6.22
CA ARG A 130 -1.95 -15.71 -6.93
C ARG A 130 -1.55 -14.69 -7.98
N MET A 131 -0.66 -13.76 -7.64
CA MET A 131 -0.12 -12.77 -8.58
C MET A 131 0.57 -13.43 -9.77
N ALA A 132 1.38 -14.47 -9.54
CA ALA A 132 2.03 -15.24 -10.60
C ALA A 132 1.01 -15.99 -11.48
N ALA A 133 -0.01 -16.60 -10.87
CA ALA A 133 -1.05 -17.35 -11.58
C ALA A 133 -1.92 -16.45 -12.46
N SER A 134 -2.20 -15.22 -12.02
CA SER A 134 -3.02 -14.25 -12.75
C SER A 134 -2.23 -13.27 -13.62
N ASP A 135 -0.90 -13.35 -13.58
CA ASP A 135 0.02 -12.35 -14.19
C ASP A 135 -0.35 -10.91 -13.80
N ALA A 136 -0.72 -10.69 -12.53
CA ALA A 136 -1.17 -9.39 -12.06
C ALA A 136 0.01 -8.44 -11.80
N ASP A 137 -0.18 -7.16 -12.11
CA ASP A 137 0.77 -6.07 -11.81
C ASP A 137 0.63 -5.59 -10.37
N LEU A 138 -0.60 -5.62 -9.86
CA LEU A 138 -0.95 -5.20 -8.51
C LEU A 138 -1.92 -6.20 -7.89
N LEU A 139 -1.62 -6.66 -6.67
CA LEU A 139 -2.53 -7.48 -5.88
C LEU A 139 -2.74 -6.82 -4.53
N VAL A 140 -4.00 -6.52 -4.20
CA VAL A 140 -4.39 -5.84 -2.95
C VAL A 140 -5.29 -6.74 -2.14
N TRP A 141 -5.04 -6.81 -0.83
CA TRP A 141 -5.95 -7.38 0.16
C TRP A 141 -6.03 -6.42 1.34
N GLY A 142 -6.98 -6.64 2.23
CA GLY A 142 -7.10 -5.75 3.39
C GLY A 142 -7.65 -6.45 4.60
N GLU A 143 -7.46 -5.81 5.74
CA GLU A 143 -8.05 -6.19 7.01
C GLU A 143 -8.53 -4.95 7.74
N ARG A 144 -9.64 -5.09 8.47
CA ARG A 144 -10.15 -4.02 9.33
C ARG A 144 -9.73 -4.28 10.77
N LYS A 145 -8.80 -3.47 11.28
CA LYS A 145 -8.36 -3.47 12.67
C LYS A 145 -9.01 -2.30 13.43
N GLY A 146 -10.18 -2.56 13.99
CA GLY A 146 -10.89 -1.60 14.84
C GLY A 146 -11.66 -0.51 14.08
N ARG A 147 -11.97 0.59 14.79
CA ARG A 147 -12.78 1.74 14.30
C ARG A 147 -12.03 3.07 14.29
N LYS A 148 -10.70 3.03 14.39
CA LYS A 148 -9.82 4.21 14.42
C LYS A 148 -9.62 4.83 13.03
N GLU A 149 -9.00 6.01 12.99
CA GLU A 149 -8.66 6.74 11.75
C GLU A 149 -7.69 5.97 10.84
N ASP A 150 -6.98 4.96 11.35
CA ASP A 150 -6.05 4.10 10.61
C ASP A 150 -6.49 2.63 10.55
N GLY A 151 -7.76 2.35 10.86
CA GLY A 151 -8.21 0.97 11.10
C GLY A 151 -8.62 0.17 9.86
N LEU A 152 -8.61 0.73 8.64
CA LEU A 152 -8.61 -0.07 7.40
C LEU A 152 -7.18 -0.20 6.90
N ILE A 153 -6.63 -1.40 6.95
CA ILE A 153 -5.27 -1.67 6.51
C ILE A 153 -5.34 -2.43 5.19
N LEU A 154 -4.83 -1.82 4.13
CA LEU A 154 -4.65 -2.47 2.83
C LEU A 154 -3.20 -2.92 2.72
N HIS A 155 -3.00 -4.19 2.43
CA HIS A 155 -1.71 -4.76 2.08
C HIS A 155 -1.70 -5.05 0.58
N GLY A 156 -0.53 -4.97 -0.03
CA GLY A 156 -0.44 -5.34 -1.43
C GLY A 156 0.95 -5.74 -1.88
N LEU A 157 0.97 -6.38 -3.03
CA LEU A 157 2.15 -6.66 -3.81
C LEU A 157 2.07 -5.86 -5.10
N THR A 158 3.15 -5.21 -5.48
CA THR A 158 3.27 -4.50 -6.76
C THR A 158 4.51 -4.97 -7.52
N ARG A 159 4.36 -5.12 -8.85
CA ARG A 159 5.48 -5.37 -9.76
C ARG A 159 6.14 -4.07 -10.23
N GLY A 160 5.55 -2.91 -9.95
CA GLY A 160 6.11 -1.59 -10.26
C GLY A 160 6.53 -1.41 -11.73
N GLY A 161 5.87 -2.12 -12.67
CA GLY A 161 6.14 -2.04 -14.10
C GLY A 161 7.31 -2.87 -14.64
N GLY A 162 7.96 -3.72 -13.83
CA GLY A 162 9.08 -4.53 -14.36
C GLY A 162 9.53 -5.72 -13.52
N LEU A 163 9.12 -5.82 -12.25
CA LEU A 163 9.53 -6.92 -11.37
C LEU A 163 8.79 -8.21 -11.72
N THR A 164 9.38 -9.36 -11.41
CA THR A 164 8.65 -10.63 -11.42
C THR A 164 7.71 -10.75 -10.22
N ALA A 165 6.76 -11.69 -10.23
CA ALA A 165 5.86 -11.92 -9.09
C ALA A 165 6.61 -12.34 -7.79
N SER A 166 7.80 -12.96 -7.92
CA SER A 166 8.68 -13.28 -6.79
C SER A 166 9.40 -12.07 -6.20
N GLU A 167 9.71 -11.09 -7.04
CA GLU A 167 10.40 -9.85 -6.67
C GLU A 167 9.44 -8.72 -6.30
N ALA A 168 8.13 -8.94 -6.50
CA ALA A 168 7.10 -7.96 -6.22
C ALA A 168 7.26 -7.37 -4.81
N LYS A 169 7.25 -6.03 -4.76
CA LYS A 169 7.44 -5.25 -3.55
C LYS A 169 6.18 -5.28 -2.71
N LEU A 170 6.36 -5.50 -1.42
CA LEU A 170 5.27 -5.44 -0.44
C LEU A 170 5.05 -3.98 -0.02
N PHE A 171 3.78 -3.58 0.08
CA PHE A 171 3.40 -2.29 0.64
C PHE A 171 2.22 -2.44 1.61
N THR A 172 2.02 -1.42 2.43
CA THR A 172 0.86 -1.30 3.33
C THR A 172 0.36 0.13 3.33
N LEU A 173 -0.94 0.30 3.10
CA LEU A 173 -1.65 1.57 3.18
C LEU A 173 -2.61 1.51 4.37
N ARG A 174 -2.65 2.57 5.17
CA ARG A 174 -3.60 2.72 6.26
C ARG A 174 -4.62 3.77 5.88
N LEU A 175 -5.89 3.43 6.02
CA LEU A 175 -7.04 4.24 5.67
C LEU A 175 -8.04 4.28 6.83
N PRO A 176 -8.97 5.24 6.82
CA PRO A 176 -10.03 5.33 7.81
C PRO A 176 -10.86 4.05 7.94
N ALA A 177 -11.16 3.67 9.19
CA ALA A 177 -11.96 2.48 9.43
C ALA A 177 -13.47 2.70 9.23
N ARG A 178 -13.98 3.90 9.50
CA ARG A 178 -15.42 4.16 9.44
C ARG A 178 -15.84 4.29 7.97
N GLN A 179 -16.96 3.67 7.59
CA GLN A 179 -17.42 3.75 6.19
C GLN A 179 -17.77 5.18 5.79
N THR A 180 -18.34 5.97 6.70
CA THR A 180 -18.61 7.40 6.47
C THR A 180 -17.35 8.21 6.22
N ALA A 181 -16.20 7.78 6.75
CA ALA A 181 -14.90 8.40 6.50
C ALA A 181 -14.27 7.97 5.17
N LEU A 182 -14.90 7.04 4.44
CA LEU A 182 -14.46 6.60 3.12
C LEU A 182 -15.22 7.30 1.98
N GLU A 183 -16.09 8.26 2.31
CA GLU A 183 -16.86 9.07 1.36
C GLU A 183 -16.05 10.30 0.89
N GLY A 184 -16.59 11.03 -0.10
CA GLY A 184 -15.95 12.20 -0.68
C GLY A 184 -14.63 11.88 -1.38
N GLN A 185 -13.59 12.70 -1.16
CA GLN A 185 -12.28 12.57 -1.82
C GLN A 185 -11.50 11.30 -1.44
N MET A 186 -11.91 10.56 -0.40
CA MET A 186 -11.17 9.38 0.06
C MET A 186 -11.09 8.26 -0.99
N GLN A 187 -12.09 8.16 -1.87
CA GLN A 187 -12.03 7.23 -3.02
C GLN A 187 -10.91 7.61 -3.99
N LYS A 188 -10.85 8.89 -4.35
CA LYS A 188 -9.82 9.45 -5.22
C LYS A 188 -8.42 9.31 -4.61
N ILE A 189 -8.30 9.55 -3.30
CA ILE A 189 -7.06 9.34 -2.53
C ILE A 189 -6.61 7.88 -2.57
N ALA A 190 -7.50 6.94 -2.28
CA ALA A 190 -7.16 5.52 -2.29
C ALA A 190 -6.73 5.05 -3.69
N ALA A 191 -7.40 5.54 -4.74
CA ALA A 191 -7.03 5.27 -6.12
C ALA A 191 -5.63 5.86 -6.46
N PHE A 192 -5.33 7.08 -6.04
CA PHE A 192 -4.02 7.70 -6.24
C PHE A 192 -2.90 6.91 -5.54
N LEU A 193 -3.08 6.55 -4.26
CA LEU A 193 -2.07 5.79 -3.52
C LEU A 193 -1.81 4.43 -4.17
N LEU A 194 -2.84 3.75 -4.66
CA LEU A 194 -2.67 2.49 -5.38
C LEU A 194 -2.05 2.69 -6.78
N ALA A 195 -2.39 3.77 -7.48
CA ALA A 195 -1.75 4.14 -8.74
C ALA A 195 -0.25 4.37 -8.56
N LYS A 196 0.15 5.07 -7.49
CA LYS A 196 1.54 5.29 -7.11
C LYS A 196 2.28 3.98 -6.84
N GLN A 197 1.65 3.00 -6.20
CA GLN A 197 2.26 1.68 -6.03
C GLN A 197 2.38 0.93 -7.37
N LEU A 198 1.41 1.07 -8.26
CA LEU A 198 1.43 0.46 -9.59
C LEU A 198 2.51 1.08 -10.50
N GLN A 199 2.67 2.40 -10.41
CA GLN A 199 3.60 3.20 -11.17
C GLN A 199 4.42 4.11 -10.23
N PRO A 200 5.54 3.60 -9.68
CA PRO A 200 6.37 4.35 -8.73
C PRO A 200 6.89 5.68 -9.29
N ALA A 201 7.03 5.80 -10.60
CA ALA A 201 7.43 7.05 -11.26
C ALA A 201 6.50 8.23 -10.93
N LEU A 202 5.24 8.00 -10.53
CA LEU A 202 4.29 9.06 -10.14
C LEU A 202 4.79 9.97 -9.00
N SER A 203 5.71 9.50 -8.16
CA SER A 203 6.35 10.33 -7.13
C SER A 203 7.52 11.17 -7.66
N SER A 204 7.83 11.07 -8.95
CA SER A 204 8.95 11.73 -9.62
C SER A 204 8.40 12.54 -10.80
N PRO A 205 7.93 13.78 -10.55
CA PRO A 205 7.30 14.64 -11.55
C PRO A 205 8.08 14.75 -12.87
N GLN A 206 9.42 14.80 -12.79
CA GLN A 206 10.35 14.86 -13.92
C GLN A 206 10.28 13.67 -14.89
N SER A 207 9.61 12.58 -14.51
CA SER A 207 9.44 11.39 -15.35
C SER A 207 8.30 11.54 -16.36
N PHE A 208 7.53 12.63 -16.30
CA PHE A 208 6.36 12.87 -17.13
C PHE A 208 6.39 14.25 -17.77
N ARG A 209 5.52 14.44 -18.74
CA ARG A 209 5.35 15.75 -19.38
C ARG A 209 4.66 16.74 -18.44
N PRO A 210 4.98 18.04 -18.51
CA PRO A 210 4.42 19.05 -17.62
C PRO A 210 2.89 19.10 -17.62
N GLU A 211 2.22 18.87 -18.75
CA GLU A 211 0.75 18.92 -18.83
C GLU A 211 0.10 17.83 -17.97
N LYS A 212 0.71 16.64 -17.93
CA LYS A 212 0.25 15.52 -17.11
C LYS A 212 0.50 15.79 -15.62
N ILE A 213 1.64 16.39 -15.29
CA ILE A 213 1.95 16.75 -13.91
C ILE A 213 1.07 17.91 -13.42
N SER A 214 0.69 18.85 -14.28
CA SER A 214 -0.26 19.91 -13.93
C SER A 214 -1.62 19.33 -13.51
N GLN A 215 -2.15 18.39 -14.29
CA GLN A 215 -3.39 17.67 -13.93
C GLN A 215 -3.24 16.88 -12.62
N LEU A 216 -2.08 16.25 -12.40
CA LEU A 216 -1.79 15.55 -11.16
C LEU A 216 -1.74 16.51 -9.97
N ALA A 217 -1.04 17.65 -10.10
CA ALA A 217 -0.92 18.67 -9.07
C ALA A 217 -2.29 19.24 -8.68
N GLU A 218 -3.16 19.54 -9.66
CA GLU A 218 -4.53 19.97 -9.41
C GLU A 218 -5.33 18.89 -8.66
N ALA A 219 -5.23 17.63 -9.11
CA ALA A 219 -5.91 16.51 -8.47
C ALA A 219 -5.47 16.31 -7.02
N LEU A 220 -4.16 16.43 -6.72
CA LEU A 220 -3.60 16.31 -5.38
C LEU A 220 -3.97 17.51 -4.50
N SER A 221 -4.00 18.72 -5.06
CA SER A 221 -4.46 19.91 -4.37
C SER A 221 -5.88 19.72 -3.82
N GLY A 222 -6.81 19.25 -4.66
CA GLY A 222 -8.18 18.97 -4.25
C GLY A 222 -8.32 17.80 -3.26
N MET A 223 -7.35 16.88 -3.19
CA MET A 223 -7.33 15.84 -2.15
C MET A 223 -6.92 16.39 -0.78
N LEU A 224 -6.06 17.41 -0.74
CA LEU A 224 -5.66 18.08 0.51
C LEU A 224 -6.81 18.87 1.13
N ASP A 225 -7.79 19.27 0.33
CA ASP A 225 -9.04 19.91 0.75
C ASP A 225 -10.09 18.92 1.29
N HIS A 226 -9.70 17.67 1.56
CA HIS A 226 -10.62 16.70 2.15
C HIS A 226 -10.94 17.04 3.61
N ASP A 227 -12.21 17.33 3.88
CA ASP A 227 -12.75 17.65 5.20
C ASP A 227 -12.89 16.45 6.15
N GLY A 228 -12.82 15.22 5.62
CA GLY A 228 -12.97 14.00 6.40
C GLY A 228 -11.70 13.56 7.13
N PRO A 229 -11.81 12.61 8.08
CA PRO A 229 -10.65 12.12 8.81
C PRO A 229 -9.72 11.38 7.85
N MET A 230 -8.44 11.76 7.87
CA MET A 230 -7.39 11.20 7.03
C MET A 230 -6.16 10.92 7.90
N PRO A 231 -5.57 9.71 7.84
CA PRO A 231 -4.33 9.42 8.54
C PRO A 231 -3.23 10.44 8.20
N LEU A 232 -2.51 10.93 9.21
CA LEU A 232 -1.44 11.91 9.02
C LEU A 232 -0.40 11.45 8.00
N ALA A 233 -0.03 10.16 8.02
CA ALA A 233 0.91 9.60 7.04
C ALA A 233 0.41 9.72 5.60
N VAL A 234 -0.88 9.52 5.35
CA VAL A 234 -1.50 9.68 4.03
C VAL A 234 -1.52 11.15 3.62
N ARG A 235 -1.91 12.04 4.55
CA ARG A 235 -1.89 13.49 4.30
C ARG A 235 -0.50 13.98 3.93
N ASN A 236 0.51 13.56 4.69
CA ASN A 236 1.92 13.90 4.44
C ASN A 236 2.41 13.41 3.07
N GLU A 237 1.99 12.21 2.67
CA GLU A 237 2.36 11.64 1.38
C GLU A 237 1.76 12.44 0.22
N ILE A 238 0.45 12.76 0.29
CA ILE A 238 -0.24 13.58 -0.73
C ILE A 238 0.36 14.98 -0.78
N GLU A 239 0.64 15.59 0.37
CA GLU A 239 1.25 16.92 0.47
C GLU A 239 2.64 16.93 -0.17
N GLY A 240 3.45 15.90 0.09
CA GLY A 240 4.76 15.72 -0.53
C GLY A 240 4.68 15.65 -2.06
N ASP A 241 3.81 14.78 -2.58
CA ASP A 241 3.64 14.60 -4.01
C ASP A 241 3.05 15.86 -4.68
N PHE A 242 2.15 16.59 -3.99
CA PHE A 242 1.59 17.87 -4.45
C PHE A 242 2.69 18.92 -4.59
N CYS A 243 3.48 19.13 -3.53
CA CYS A 243 4.54 20.14 -3.52
C CYS A 243 5.59 19.86 -4.61
N ALA A 244 6.02 18.60 -4.74
CA ALA A 244 6.96 18.22 -5.79
C ALA A 244 6.39 18.49 -7.19
N SER A 245 5.12 18.13 -7.43
CA SER A 245 4.46 18.29 -8.73
C SER A 245 4.23 19.77 -9.07
N ALA A 246 3.74 20.56 -8.13
CA ALA A 246 3.46 21.98 -8.33
C ALA A 246 4.73 22.80 -8.58
N VAL A 247 5.81 22.52 -7.84
CA VAL A 247 7.12 23.16 -8.08
C VAL A 247 7.64 22.81 -9.46
N HIS A 248 7.60 21.53 -9.85
CA HIS A 248 8.07 21.10 -11.16
C HIS A 248 7.28 21.73 -12.31
N VAL A 249 5.96 21.84 -12.19
CA VAL A 249 5.09 22.50 -13.17
C VAL A 249 5.45 23.98 -13.31
N ALA A 250 5.75 24.66 -12.19
CA ALA A 250 6.18 26.04 -12.23
C ALA A 250 7.54 26.22 -12.92
N GLU A 251 8.49 25.32 -12.68
CA GLU A 251 9.82 25.35 -13.29
C GLU A 251 9.77 25.08 -14.80
N GLU A 252 9.01 24.07 -15.25
CA GLU A 252 9.02 23.63 -16.65
C GLU A 252 7.97 24.33 -17.53
N ALA A 253 6.76 24.56 -16.99
CA ALA A 253 5.66 25.15 -17.75
C ALA A 253 5.40 26.63 -17.39
N GLY A 254 6.09 27.17 -16.38
CA GLY A 254 5.90 28.55 -15.93
C GLY A 254 4.52 28.81 -15.30
N ASP A 255 3.78 27.76 -14.92
CA ASP A 255 2.49 27.89 -14.24
C ASP A 255 2.69 28.03 -12.73
N LEU A 256 2.30 29.18 -12.19
CA LEU A 256 2.54 29.56 -10.81
C LEU A 256 1.35 29.26 -9.88
N ALA A 257 0.23 28.76 -10.40
CA ALA A 257 -1.04 28.67 -9.65
C ALA A 257 -0.93 27.89 -8.33
N GLY A 258 -0.06 26.87 -8.28
CA GLY A 258 0.13 26.04 -7.09
C GLY A 258 1.13 26.59 -6.06
N LEU A 259 1.98 27.55 -6.41
CA LEU A 259 3.17 27.88 -5.61
C LEU A 259 2.83 28.55 -4.27
N ASP A 260 1.84 29.43 -4.23
CA ASP A 260 1.46 30.08 -2.96
C ASP A 260 0.99 29.04 -1.93
N ARG A 261 0.26 28.01 -2.38
CA ARG A 261 -0.16 26.89 -1.53
C ARG A 261 1.03 26.03 -1.10
N VAL A 262 1.99 25.76 -1.98
CA VAL A 262 3.24 25.05 -1.62
C VAL A 262 3.99 25.80 -0.53
N ILE A 263 4.20 27.11 -0.71
CA ILE A 263 4.93 27.95 0.24
C ILE A 263 4.21 27.97 1.60
N ALA A 264 2.89 28.12 1.62
CA ALA A 264 2.10 28.08 2.84
C ALA A 264 2.27 26.76 3.59
N LEU A 265 2.04 25.62 2.91
CA LEU A 265 2.16 24.28 3.50
C LEU A 265 3.57 24.02 4.03
N ARG A 266 4.61 24.43 3.29
CA ARG A 266 6.00 24.19 3.70
C ARG A 266 6.44 25.09 4.85
N ARG A 267 5.94 26.32 4.95
CA ARG A 267 6.24 27.22 6.08
C ARG A 267 5.70 26.69 7.41
N GLU A 268 4.58 25.96 7.41
CA GLU A 268 4.06 25.30 8.62
C GLU A 268 5.08 24.30 9.23
N HIS A 269 5.81 23.59 8.37
CA HIS A 269 6.86 22.63 8.78
C HIS A 269 8.18 23.29 9.23
N LEU A 270 8.29 24.62 9.13
CA LEU A 270 9.47 25.38 9.55
C LEU A 270 9.27 26.10 10.90
N THR A 271 8.16 25.86 11.59
CA THR A 271 7.98 26.30 12.98
C THR A 271 8.98 25.57 13.89
N GLU A 272 9.47 26.23 14.94
CA GLU A 272 10.55 25.69 15.79
C GLU A 272 10.23 24.29 16.34
N GLY A 273 9.00 24.07 16.79
CA GLY A 273 8.53 22.75 17.25
C GLY A 273 8.47 21.69 16.14
N ALA A 274 8.13 22.07 14.91
CA ALA A 274 8.09 21.13 13.79
C ALA A 274 9.49 20.74 13.32
N VAL A 275 10.44 21.68 13.30
CA VAL A 275 11.84 21.43 12.92
C VAL A 275 12.52 20.47 13.90
N GLN A 276 12.26 20.62 15.19
CA GLN A 276 12.78 19.70 16.20
C GLN A 276 12.16 18.31 16.10
N ALA A 277 10.88 18.21 15.74
CA ALA A 277 10.18 16.94 15.61
C ALA A 277 10.59 16.14 14.37
N ASP A 278 10.82 16.79 13.23
CA ASP A 278 11.18 16.15 11.96
C ASP A 278 12.17 17.01 11.14
N PRO A 279 13.49 16.91 11.43
CA PRO A 279 14.50 17.70 10.75
C PRO A 279 14.61 17.40 9.25
N GLU A 280 14.42 16.14 8.84
CA GLU A 280 14.46 15.73 7.42
C GLU A 280 13.33 16.40 6.63
N ARG A 281 12.12 16.40 7.17
CA ARG A 281 10.99 17.09 6.55
C ARG A 281 11.19 18.60 6.50
N ALA A 282 11.83 19.18 7.52
CA ALA A 282 12.18 20.59 7.50
C ALA A 282 13.20 20.91 6.38
N ILE A 283 14.18 20.04 6.12
CA ILE A 283 15.12 20.19 4.99
C ILE A 283 14.35 20.14 3.66
N GLN A 284 13.46 19.16 3.48
CA GLN A 284 12.63 19.07 2.28
C GLN A 284 11.74 20.32 2.09
N ALA A 285 11.16 20.83 3.17
CA ALA A 285 10.35 22.05 3.14
C ALA A 285 11.15 23.28 2.71
N ARG A 286 12.38 23.45 3.23
CA ARG A 286 13.29 24.52 2.78
C ARG A 286 13.66 24.38 1.30
N MET A 287 13.91 23.16 0.83
CA MET A 287 14.24 22.90 -0.57
C MET A 287 13.07 23.27 -1.49
N ASP A 288 11.85 22.83 -1.15
CA ASP A 288 10.65 23.11 -1.94
C ASP A 288 10.31 24.61 -1.96
N ILE A 289 10.45 25.31 -0.82
CA ILE A 289 10.26 26.78 -0.77
C ILE A 289 11.30 27.49 -1.64
N GLY A 290 12.58 27.14 -1.50
CA GLY A 290 13.65 27.75 -2.29
C GLY A 290 13.40 27.60 -3.79
N ARG A 291 13.03 26.39 -4.24
CA ARG A 291 12.68 26.14 -5.65
C ARG A 291 11.43 26.90 -6.09
N ALA A 292 10.37 26.93 -5.28
CA ALA A 292 9.15 27.68 -5.58
C ALA A 292 9.45 29.19 -5.75
N LEU A 293 10.25 29.78 -4.86
CA LEU A 293 10.62 31.18 -4.93
C LEU A 293 11.47 31.49 -6.17
N LEU A 294 12.41 30.61 -6.54
CA LEU A 294 13.18 30.75 -7.78
C LEU A 294 12.29 30.64 -9.02
N ALA A 295 11.38 29.67 -9.08
CA ALA A 295 10.46 29.52 -10.19
C ALA A 295 9.56 30.76 -10.38
N ARG A 296 9.10 31.36 -9.27
CA ARG A 296 8.37 32.63 -9.29
C ARG A 296 9.23 33.79 -9.78
N ALA A 297 10.45 33.92 -9.25
CA ALA A 297 11.38 34.98 -9.61
C ALA A 297 11.85 34.88 -11.08
N ALA A 298 11.91 33.67 -11.64
CA ALA A 298 12.24 33.47 -13.06
C ALA A 298 11.17 34.04 -14.00
N LYS A 299 9.89 34.01 -13.61
CA LYS A 299 8.78 34.59 -14.39
C LYS A 299 8.64 36.11 -14.20
N LYS A 300 8.86 36.58 -12.97
CA LYS A 300 8.85 38.01 -12.60
C LYS A 300 10.10 38.27 -11.79
N PHE A 301 11.09 38.94 -12.38
CA PHE A 301 12.36 39.19 -11.70
C PHE A 301 12.14 40.03 -10.44
N GLU A 302 12.21 39.36 -9.29
CA GLU A 302 12.00 39.93 -7.96
C GLU A 302 13.23 39.60 -7.10
N PRO A 303 14.19 40.54 -6.94
CA PRO A 303 15.48 40.26 -6.32
C PRO A 303 15.36 39.84 -4.85
N GLU A 304 14.32 40.30 -4.14
CA GLU A 304 14.05 39.89 -2.76
C GLU A 304 13.68 38.40 -2.65
N LEU A 305 12.88 37.88 -3.59
CA LEU A 305 12.54 36.45 -3.62
C LEU A 305 13.77 35.57 -3.90
N ILE A 306 14.70 36.05 -4.73
CA ILE A 306 15.96 35.35 -5.02
C ILE A 306 16.82 35.28 -3.75
N ARG A 307 16.94 36.39 -3.00
CA ARG A 307 17.69 36.40 -1.73
C ARG A 307 17.06 35.47 -0.69
N GLU A 308 15.74 35.49 -0.55
CA GLU A 308 15.02 34.58 0.34
C GLU A 308 15.25 33.11 -0.06
N ALA A 309 15.16 32.80 -1.36
CA ALA A 309 15.43 31.46 -1.88
C ALA A 309 16.86 30.99 -1.58
N ILE A 310 17.86 31.85 -1.79
CA ILE A 310 19.27 31.55 -1.46
C ILE A 310 19.42 31.25 0.03
N GLY A 311 18.72 31.98 0.91
CA GLY A 311 18.72 31.73 2.34
C GLY A 311 18.25 30.32 2.70
N TYR A 312 17.13 29.87 2.11
CA TYR A 312 16.63 28.51 2.33
C TYR A 312 17.54 27.43 1.74
N LEU A 313 18.00 27.61 0.49
CA LEU A 313 18.84 26.63 -0.19
C LEU A 313 20.23 26.50 0.44
N SER A 314 20.79 27.59 0.98
CA SER A 314 22.06 27.53 1.72
C SER A 314 21.94 26.65 2.96
N GLN A 315 20.85 26.77 3.72
CA GLN A 315 20.58 25.90 4.88
C GLN A 315 20.41 24.43 4.47
N VAL A 316 19.80 24.16 3.30
CA VAL A 316 19.69 22.79 2.76
C VAL A 316 21.08 22.23 2.44
N VAL A 317 21.93 23.02 1.77
CA VAL A 317 23.30 22.60 1.43
C VAL A 317 24.13 22.33 2.69
N GLU A 318 24.03 23.18 3.70
CA GLU A 318 24.70 22.98 4.99
C GLU A 318 24.22 21.70 5.68
N ALA A 319 22.90 21.45 5.70
CA ALA A 319 22.34 20.24 6.27
C ALA A 319 22.78 18.97 5.52
N LEU A 320 22.81 19.01 4.18
CA LEU A 320 23.29 17.90 3.35
C LEU A 320 24.78 17.65 3.53
N ARG A 321 25.61 18.69 3.70
CA ARG A 321 27.04 18.51 4.00
C ARG A 321 27.29 17.82 5.33
N ALA A 322 26.40 18.01 6.30
CA ALA A 322 26.44 17.31 7.58
C ALA A 322 25.88 15.88 7.51
N ASP A 323 25.36 15.43 6.35
CA ASP A 323 24.82 14.09 6.20
C ASP A 323 25.95 13.04 6.29
N PRO A 324 25.84 12.04 7.19
CA PRO A 324 26.88 11.04 7.38
C PRO A 324 27.23 10.23 6.13
N SER A 325 26.27 10.02 5.22
CA SER A 325 26.52 9.30 3.98
C SER A 325 27.34 10.11 2.99
N ILE A 326 27.08 11.42 2.89
CA ILE A 326 27.83 12.35 2.04
C ILE A 326 29.25 12.53 2.59
N MET A 327 29.39 12.68 3.91
CA MET A 327 30.71 12.75 4.55
C MET A 327 31.52 11.47 4.29
N ARG A 328 30.93 10.29 4.48
CA ARG A 328 31.62 9.01 4.17
C ARG A 328 32.00 8.88 2.70
N ALA A 329 31.16 9.36 1.78
CA ALA A 329 31.47 9.35 0.35
C ALA A 329 32.65 10.29 0.03
N GLN A 330 32.71 11.46 0.67
CA GLN A 330 33.83 12.39 0.55
C GLN A 330 35.11 11.79 1.11
N GLU A 331 35.09 11.21 2.31
CA GLU A 331 36.24 10.53 2.91
C GLU A 331 36.77 9.39 2.02
N ALA A 332 35.87 8.59 1.43
CA ALA A 332 36.25 7.52 0.50
C ALA A 332 36.88 8.08 -0.79
N SER A 333 36.31 9.15 -1.35
CA SER A 333 36.84 9.84 -2.53
C SER A 333 38.23 10.42 -2.26
N ASP A 334 38.42 11.07 -1.12
CA ASP A 334 39.70 11.65 -0.71
C ASP A 334 40.77 10.56 -0.50
N ALA A 335 40.38 9.44 0.13
CA ALA A 335 41.26 8.28 0.27
C ALA A 335 41.66 7.68 -1.10
N MET A 336 40.73 7.59 -2.04
CA MET A 336 41.01 7.15 -3.41
C MET A 336 41.95 8.10 -4.14
N PHE A 337 41.71 9.41 -4.07
CA PHE A 337 42.56 10.41 -4.70
C PHE A 337 43.98 10.38 -4.12
N LYS A 338 44.11 10.21 -2.79
CA LYS A 338 45.40 10.02 -2.13
C LYS A 338 46.10 8.74 -2.58
N ALA A 339 45.37 7.65 -2.78
CA ALA A 339 45.94 6.41 -3.31
C ALA A 339 46.42 6.59 -4.77
N GLN A 340 45.66 7.29 -5.61
CA GLN A 340 46.04 7.60 -6.99
C GLN A 340 47.29 8.48 -7.05
N SER A 341 47.37 9.53 -6.24
CA SER A 341 48.54 10.41 -6.20
C SER A 341 49.79 9.68 -5.71
N LEU A 342 49.68 8.77 -4.74
CA LEU A 342 50.79 7.91 -4.30
C LEU A 342 51.26 6.97 -5.42
N LEU A 343 50.35 6.38 -6.19
CA LEU A 343 50.68 5.55 -7.34
C LEU A 343 51.37 6.35 -8.46
N GLU A 344 50.87 7.53 -8.79
CA GLU A 344 51.49 8.41 -9.78
C GLU A 344 52.88 8.87 -9.32
N THR A 345 53.01 9.23 -8.05
CA THR A 345 54.29 9.61 -7.45
C THR A 345 55.28 8.45 -7.54
N ARG A 346 54.87 7.22 -7.17
CA ARG A 346 55.71 6.03 -7.30
C ARG A 346 56.07 5.71 -8.76
N LYS A 347 55.14 5.89 -9.71
CA LYS A 347 55.44 5.76 -11.16
C LYS A 347 56.48 6.78 -11.60
N ARG A 348 56.36 8.05 -11.20
CA ARG A 348 57.34 9.11 -11.53
C ARG A 348 58.70 8.83 -10.89
N PHE A 349 58.74 8.35 -9.65
CA PHE A 349 59.99 7.91 -9.01
C PHE A 349 60.64 6.73 -9.74
N ALA A 350 59.86 5.73 -10.14
CA ALA A 350 60.39 4.57 -10.89
C ALA A 350 60.92 4.95 -12.28
N VAL A 351 60.32 5.95 -12.94
CA VAL A 351 60.78 6.45 -14.25
C VAL A 351 62.03 7.33 -14.12
N ASN A 352 62.14 8.13 -13.05
CA ASN A 352 63.24 9.07 -12.87
C ASN A 352 64.48 8.46 -12.17
N PHE A 353 64.31 7.36 -11.42
CA PHE A 353 65.39 6.74 -10.63
C PHE A 353 65.54 5.22 -10.91
N GLY A 354 64.87 4.71 -11.94
CA GLY A 354 65.00 3.33 -12.40
C GLY A 354 66.01 3.20 -13.54
N THR A 355 67.31 3.30 -13.22
CA THR A 355 68.42 2.73 -13.99
C THR A 355 69.39 2.08 -13.02
#